data_AF-A0A5E7AWD1-F1
#
_entry.id   AF-A0A5E7AWD1-F1
#
_cell.length_a   1.000
_cell.length_b   1.000
_cell.length_c   1.000
_cell.angle_alpha   90.00
_cell.angle_beta   90.00
_cell.angle_gamma   90.00
#
_symmetry.space_group_name_H-M   'P 1'
#
loop_
_entity.id
_entity.type
_entity.pdbx_description
1 polymer ?
#
loop_
_entity_poly.entity_id
_entity_poly.type
_entity_poly.pdbx_seq_one_letter_code
_entity_poly.pdbx_strand_id
1 'polypeptide(L)'
;MIYQGILNAVVSALAAEAIDNTSKQAWQKLYNSADEEEGGDLATLVRSRGADSIDRTQVDCWVSARLHSALEQKHWDALVAKYSTHKGRKVQAISALQALINTPAPKLFLFKATTAWAIPQLKGARPKVVTSVSVDIPLDAPAWRRESMVKAAVAAGQAKAKKDQSRSADMIVLKDSFYDMNTWDNDGTPERTRREWRQKIFASLDALVDESLVEAGHIIREEGLLIDEAA
;
A
#
# COMPACT_ATOMS: atom_id res chain seq x y z
N MET A 1 -21.75 8.34 13.75
CA MET A 1 -21.13 7.21 13.06
C MET A 1 -20.36 7.71 11.84
N ILE A 2 -19.21 7.10 11.50
CA ILE A 2 -18.14 7.79 10.76
C ILE A 2 -17.87 7.17 9.39
N TYR A 3 -18.08 5.86 9.20
CA TYR A 3 -17.85 5.18 7.92
C TYR A 3 -19.14 4.63 7.32
N GLN A 4 -19.29 4.77 5.99
CA GLN A 4 -20.42 4.21 5.23
C GLN A 4 -20.32 2.68 5.02
N GLY A 5 -19.20 2.05 5.37
CA GLY A 5 -18.99 0.61 5.20
C GLY A 5 -17.60 0.15 5.62
N ILE A 6 -17.46 -1.16 5.82
CA ILE A 6 -16.23 -1.81 6.31
C ILE A 6 -15.04 -1.53 5.40
N LEU A 7 -15.22 -1.72 4.08
CA LEU A 7 -14.15 -1.48 3.12
C LEU A 7 -13.68 -0.01 3.13
N ASN A 8 -14.61 0.94 3.24
CA ASN A 8 -14.27 2.36 3.32
C ASN A 8 -13.48 2.68 4.60
N ALA A 9 -13.80 2.02 5.71
CA ALA A 9 -13.07 2.14 6.96
C ALA A 9 -11.65 1.59 6.85
N VAL A 10 -11.50 0.37 6.34
CA VAL A 10 -10.19 -0.26 6.15
C VAL A 10 -9.30 0.55 5.21
N VAL A 11 -9.83 0.98 4.05
CA VAL A 11 -9.06 1.78 3.07
C VAL A 11 -8.65 3.13 3.66
N SER A 12 -9.54 3.80 4.40
CA SER A 12 -9.24 5.09 5.03
C SER A 12 -8.19 4.94 6.14
N ALA A 13 -8.30 3.90 6.96
CA ALA A 13 -7.33 3.57 8.00
C ALA A 13 -5.93 3.30 7.43
N LEU A 14 -5.85 2.46 6.39
CA LEU A 14 -4.58 2.15 5.71
C LEU A 14 -3.97 3.38 5.01
N ALA A 15 -4.80 4.31 4.52
CA ALA A 15 -4.34 5.56 3.95
C ALA A 15 -3.80 6.51 5.02
N ALA A 16 -4.48 6.64 6.16
CA ALA A 16 -4.04 7.49 7.26
C ALA A 16 -2.72 7.02 7.87
N GLU A 17 -2.53 5.70 8.00
CA GLU A 17 -1.28 5.12 8.50
C GLU A 17 -0.08 5.38 7.57
N ALA A 18 -0.32 5.60 6.28
CA ALA A 18 0.70 5.91 5.29
C ALA A 18 1.17 7.38 5.36
N ILE A 19 0.42 8.25 6.04
CA ILE A 19 0.78 9.66 6.22
C ILE A 19 1.74 9.76 7.41
N ASP A 20 3.00 10.10 7.12
CA ASP A 20 3.99 10.37 8.16
C ASP A 20 3.85 11.81 8.66
N ASN A 21 2.81 12.06 9.46
CA ASN A 21 2.65 13.32 10.18
C ASN A 21 2.77 13.12 11.69
N THR A 22 3.18 14.18 12.36
CA THR A 22 3.41 14.28 13.81
C THR A 22 2.13 14.11 14.66
N SER A 23 0.95 13.93 14.04
CA SER A 23 -0.30 13.58 14.75
C SER A 23 -0.30 12.16 15.33
N LYS A 24 0.69 11.32 14.99
CA LYS A 24 1.01 10.07 15.71
C LYS A 24 1.08 10.27 17.23
N GLN A 25 1.60 11.40 17.70
CA GLN A 25 1.73 11.74 19.12
C GLN A 25 0.39 11.98 19.84
N ALA A 26 -0.67 12.36 19.13
CA ALA A 26 -1.96 12.71 19.73
C ALA A 26 -2.83 11.48 20.02
N TRP A 27 -2.92 10.53 19.09
CA TRP A 27 -3.67 9.29 19.30
C TRP A 27 -2.88 8.23 20.07
N GLN A 28 -1.54 8.23 20.00
CA GLN A 28 -0.71 7.36 20.84
C GLN A 28 -0.89 7.66 22.33
N LYS A 29 -1.14 8.91 22.71
CA LYS A 29 -1.49 9.29 24.09
C LYS A 29 -2.85 8.76 24.53
N LEU A 30 -3.74 8.43 23.59
CA LEU A 30 -5.08 7.88 23.85
C LEU A 30 -5.04 6.35 23.95
N TYR A 31 -4.02 5.71 23.34
CA TYR A 31 -3.72 4.29 23.51
C TYR A 31 -2.93 4.01 24.80
N ASN A 32 -2.04 4.92 25.20
CA ASN A 32 -1.15 4.77 26.36
C ASN A 32 -1.64 5.46 27.65
N SER A 33 -2.85 6.04 27.69
CA SER A 33 -3.37 6.67 28.91
C SER A 33 -3.91 5.62 29.88
N ALA A 34 -2.99 4.97 30.57
CA ALA A 34 -3.09 4.50 31.95
C ALA A 34 -4.28 3.60 32.36
N ASP A 35 -4.58 2.54 31.60
CA ASP A 35 -5.18 1.30 32.13
C ASP A 35 -4.84 0.12 31.18
N GLU A 36 -3.83 -0.68 31.55
CA GLU A 36 -3.28 -1.78 30.74
C GLU A 36 -4.13 -3.06 30.70
N GLU A 37 -5.42 -3.03 31.04
CA GLU A 37 -6.26 -4.25 30.98
C GLU A 37 -7.48 -4.16 30.05
N GLU A 38 -7.84 -2.98 29.54
CA GLU A 38 -8.99 -2.83 28.65
C GLU A 38 -8.70 -1.75 27.60
N GLY A 39 -8.34 -2.18 26.37
CA GLY A 39 -7.98 -1.27 25.29
C GLY A 39 -9.05 -0.20 25.07
N GLY A 40 -8.66 1.07 25.20
CA GLY A 40 -9.59 2.21 25.23
C GLY A 40 -10.57 2.25 24.04
N ASP A 41 -11.86 2.23 24.39
CA ASP A 41 -13.02 2.39 23.50
C ASP A 41 -12.99 3.76 22.76
N LEU A 42 -13.49 3.81 21.53
CA LEU A 42 -13.76 5.03 20.75
C LEU A 42 -14.41 6.13 21.58
N ALA A 43 -15.27 5.77 22.54
CA ALA A 43 -15.91 6.74 23.44
C ALA A 43 -14.89 7.59 24.24
N THR A 44 -13.70 7.07 24.49
CA THR A 44 -12.58 7.77 25.14
C THR A 44 -11.95 8.83 24.23
N LEU A 45 -11.89 8.58 22.91
CA LEU A 45 -11.47 9.57 21.91
C LEU A 45 -12.47 10.71 21.78
N VAL A 46 -13.76 10.38 21.80
CA VAL A 46 -14.86 11.36 21.63
C VAL A 46 -15.02 12.24 22.87
N ARG A 47 -14.81 11.73 24.09
CA ARG A 47 -14.93 12.50 25.34
C ARG A 47 -13.75 13.44 25.62
N SER A 48 -12.57 13.17 25.05
CA SER A 48 -11.34 13.91 25.34
C SER A 48 -11.26 15.30 24.68
N ARG A 49 -12.13 15.63 23.72
CA ARG A 49 -12.27 16.97 23.15
C ARG A 49 -13.71 17.41 23.23
N GLY A 50 -13.97 18.51 23.94
CA GLY A 50 -15.28 19.13 23.98
C GLY A 50 -15.82 19.37 22.57
N ALA A 51 -16.94 18.73 22.25
CA ALA A 51 -18.02 19.06 21.30
C ALA A 51 -17.75 19.71 19.93
N ASP A 52 -16.53 19.98 19.48
CA ASP A 52 -16.28 20.67 18.21
C ASP A 52 -15.47 19.77 17.24
N SER A 53 -16.22 18.94 16.52
CA SER A 53 -15.82 18.04 15.42
C SER A 53 -14.78 16.95 15.73
N ILE A 54 -15.18 15.68 15.52
CA ILE A 54 -14.27 14.54 15.52
C ILE A 54 -13.32 14.68 14.31
N ASP A 55 -12.01 14.79 14.56
CA ASP A 55 -11.01 14.82 13.50
C ASP A 55 -10.92 13.45 12.83
N ARG A 56 -11.46 13.36 11.62
CA ARG A 56 -11.50 12.14 10.82
C ARG A 56 -10.13 11.46 10.69
N THR A 57 -9.05 12.23 10.56
CA THR A 57 -7.71 11.68 10.41
C THR A 57 -7.21 10.97 11.66
N GLN A 58 -7.60 11.45 12.85
CA GLN A 58 -7.26 10.80 14.12
C GLN A 58 -8.04 9.51 14.30
N VAL A 59 -9.32 9.49 13.90
CA VAL A 59 -10.13 8.27 13.87
C VAL A 59 -9.51 7.24 12.94
N ASP A 60 -9.17 7.63 11.70
CA ASP A 60 -8.56 6.72 10.73
C ASP A 60 -7.23 6.13 11.26
N CYS A 61 -6.39 6.93 11.90
CA CYS A 61 -5.16 6.47 12.55
C CYS A 61 -5.42 5.49 13.70
N TRP A 62 -6.40 5.78 14.56
CA TRP A 62 -6.76 4.88 15.65
C TRP A 62 -7.35 3.57 15.14
N VAL A 63 -8.25 3.61 14.15
CA VAL A 63 -8.80 2.41 13.50
C VAL A 63 -7.67 1.58 12.91
N SER A 64 -6.67 2.21 12.27
CA SER A 64 -5.49 1.48 11.78
C SER A 64 -4.74 0.78 12.89
N ALA A 65 -4.50 1.45 14.03
CA ALA A 65 -3.80 0.86 15.15
C ALA A 65 -4.59 -0.30 15.77
N ARG A 66 -5.91 -0.12 15.92
CA ARG A 66 -6.84 -1.12 16.44
C ARG A 66 -6.93 -2.35 15.55
N LEU A 67 -7.06 -2.16 14.24
CA LEU A 67 -7.07 -3.27 13.28
C LEU A 67 -5.73 -4.00 13.26
N HIS A 68 -4.60 -3.27 13.30
CA HIS A 68 -3.28 -3.89 13.32
C HIS A 68 -3.02 -4.71 14.59
N SER A 69 -3.57 -4.31 15.75
CA SER A 69 -3.39 -5.05 17.00
C SER A 69 -4.37 -6.20 17.17
N ALA A 70 -5.60 -6.08 16.65
CA ALA A 70 -6.64 -7.08 16.82
C ALA A 70 -6.68 -8.15 15.71
N LEU A 71 -6.27 -7.82 14.48
CA LEU A 71 -6.21 -8.80 13.39
C LEU A 71 -4.97 -9.68 13.51
N GLU A 72 -5.12 -10.95 13.15
CA GLU A 72 -3.96 -11.81 12.91
C GLU A 72 -3.06 -11.22 11.81
N GLN A 73 -1.74 -11.42 11.94
CA GLN A 73 -0.75 -10.85 11.01
C GLN A 73 -1.05 -11.19 9.55
N LYS A 74 -1.52 -12.42 9.26
CA LYS A 74 -1.90 -12.85 7.90
C LYS A 74 -3.06 -12.03 7.31
N HIS A 75 -4.04 -11.66 8.14
CA HIS A 75 -5.20 -10.87 7.73
C HIS A 75 -4.80 -9.41 7.50
N TRP A 76 -3.97 -8.87 8.41
CA TRP A 76 -3.41 -7.54 8.23
C TRP A 76 -2.58 -7.43 6.95
N ASP A 77 -1.67 -8.37 6.70
CA ASP A 77 -0.84 -8.40 5.50
C ASP A 77 -1.70 -8.53 4.22
N ALA A 78 -2.80 -9.30 4.26
CA ALA A 78 -3.74 -9.38 3.14
C ALA A 78 -4.37 -8.02 2.79
N LEU A 79 -4.87 -7.30 3.80
CA LEU A 79 -5.47 -5.97 3.63
C LEU A 79 -4.43 -4.95 3.14
N VAL A 80 -3.23 -4.94 3.72
CA VAL A 80 -2.13 -4.05 3.32
C VAL A 80 -1.73 -4.34 1.88
N ALA A 81 -1.53 -5.61 1.52
CA ALA A 81 -1.15 -6.00 0.16
C ALA A 81 -2.20 -5.58 -0.86
N LYS A 82 -3.50 -5.72 -0.56
CA LYS A 82 -4.59 -5.35 -1.49
C LYS A 82 -4.79 -3.83 -1.58
N TYR A 83 -4.93 -3.15 -0.44
CA TYR A 83 -5.49 -1.80 -0.39
C TYR A 83 -4.50 -0.69 -0.03
N SER A 84 -3.34 -1.00 0.57
CA SER A 84 -2.39 0.04 0.96
C SER A 84 -1.81 0.78 -0.25
N THR A 85 -1.57 2.08 -0.06
CA THR A 85 -0.85 2.97 -0.98
C THR A 85 0.63 3.11 -0.62
N HIS A 86 1.03 2.70 0.59
CA HIS A 86 2.41 2.81 1.05
C HIS A 86 3.30 1.72 0.43
N LYS A 87 4.27 2.13 -0.41
CA LYS A 87 5.07 1.22 -1.23
C LYS A 87 5.84 0.15 -0.43
N GLY A 88 6.55 0.57 0.63
CA GLY A 88 7.40 -0.32 1.43
C GLY A 88 6.58 -1.42 2.10
N ARG A 89 5.61 -1.00 2.93
CA ARG A 89 4.63 -1.88 3.58
C ARG A 89 3.88 -2.79 2.61
N LYS A 90 3.38 -2.28 1.47
CA LYS A 90 2.69 -3.12 0.48
C LYS A 90 3.61 -4.23 -0.05
N VAL A 91 4.87 -3.90 -0.35
CA VAL A 91 5.87 -4.89 -0.80
C VAL A 91 6.21 -5.90 0.30
N GLN A 92 6.35 -5.45 1.55
CA GLN A 92 6.58 -6.32 2.71
C GLN A 92 5.40 -7.30 2.90
N ALA A 93 4.17 -6.79 2.88
CA ALA A 93 2.96 -7.60 2.99
C ALA A 93 2.84 -8.61 1.85
N ILE A 94 3.10 -8.19 0.59
CA ILE A 94 3.17 -9.10 -0.56
C ILE A 94 4.17 -10.25 -0.32
N SER A 95 5.35 -9.94 0.24
CA SER A 95 6.36 -10.95 0.53
C SER A 95 5.96 -11.90 1.67
N ALA A 96 5.27 -11.40 2.69
CA ALA A 96 4.74 -12.21 3.79
C ALA A 96 3.67 -13.20 3.27
N LEU A 97 2.76 -12.74 2.41
CA LEU A 97 1.73 -13.59 1.79
C LEU A 97 2.33 -14.70 0.92
N GLN A 98 3.44 -14.45 0.23
CA GLN A 98 4.12 -15.48 -0.57
C GLN A 98 4.60 -16.67 0.28
N ALA A 99 4.92 -16.45 1.55
CA ALA A 99 5.34 -17.53 2.45
C ALA A 99 4.16 -18.40 2.92
N LEU A 100 2.93 -17.90 2.85
CA LEU A 100 1.71 -18.60 3.29
C LEU A 100 1.07 -19.45 2.19
N ILE A 101 1.27 -19.08 0.92
CA ILE A 101 0.60 -19.75 -0.21
C ILE A 101 1.32 -21.05 -0.55
N ASN A 102 0.60 -22.17 -0.41
CA ASN A 102 1.04 -23.45 -0.94
C ASN A 102 0.63 -23.60 -2.41
N THR A 103 1.60 -23.78 -3.30
CA THR A 103 1.36 -23.96 -4.74
C THR A 103 2.41 -24.85 -5.37
N PRO A 104 2.05 -25.69 -6.37
CA PRO A 104 3.02 -26.42 -7.18
C PRO A 104 3.77 -25.52 -8.17
N ALA A 105 3.40 -24.24 -8.28
CA ALA A 105 4.03 -23.30 -9.21
C ALA A 105 5.47 -22.95 -8.79
N PRO A 106 6.38 -22.68 -9.75
CA PRO A 106 7.72 -22.18 -9.44
C PRO A 106 7.70 -20.88 -8.62
N LYS A 107 8.77 -20.63 -7.86
CA LYS A 107 8.89 -19.43 -6.99
C LYS A 107 8.73 -18.12 -7.77
N LEU A 108 9.28 -18.04 -8.99
CA LEU A 108 9.12 -16.86 -9.84
C LEU A 108 7.66 -16.63 -10.23
N PHE A 109 6.94 -17.72 -10.51
CA PHE A 109 5.53 -17.67 -10.87
C PHE A 109 4.69 -17.17 -9.69
N LEU A 110 4.91 -17.73 -8.49
CA LEU A 110 4.26 -17.26 -7.27
C LEU A 110 4.55 -15.79 -7.00
N PHE A 111 5.82 -15.38 -7.07
CA PHE A 111 6.23 -13.99 -6.86
C PHE A 111 5.51 -13.02 -7.82
N LYS A 112 5.51 -13.32 -9.13
CA LYS A 112 4.86 -12.45 -10.11
C LYS A 112 3.34 -12.49 -10.01
N ALA A 113 2.75 -13.65 -9.75
CA ALA A 113 1.31 -13.80 -9.56
C ALA A 113 0.82 -12.98 -8.37
N THR A 114 1.42 -13.15 -7.18
CA THR A 114 1.03 -12.41 -5.97
C THR A 114 1.23 -10.90 -6.15
N THR A 115 2.32 -10.49 -6.81
CA THR A 115 2.62 -9.08 -7.09
C THR A 115 1.61 -8.46 -8.07
N ALA A 116 1.26 -9.17 -9.16
CA ALA A 116 0.27 -8.73 -10.14
C ALA A 116 -1.17 -8.73 -9.61
N TRP A 117 -1.46 -9.60 -8.63
CA TRP A 117 -2.73 -9.58 -7.89
C TRP A 117 -2.85 -8.35 -6.98
N ALA A 118 -1.79 -8.03 -6.23
CA ALA A 118 -1.77 -6.92 -5.29
C ALA A 118 -1.69 -5.54 -5.96
N ILE A 119 -1.09 -5.47 -7.15
CA ILE A 119 -0.93 -4.23 -7.92
C ILE A 119 -1.55 -4.43 -9.30
N PRO A 120 -2.84 -4.08 -9.49
CA PRO A 120 -3.51 -4.21 -10.76
C PRO A 120 -2.94 -3.27 -11.83
N GLN A 121 -3.02 -3.68 -13.10
CA GLN A 121 -2.62 -2.82 -14.22
C GLN A 121 -3.61 -1.65 -14.37
N LEU A 122 -3.10 -0.44 -14.18
CA LEU A 122 -3.88 0.78 -14.35
C LEU A 122 -3.88 1.17 -15.83
N LYS A 123 -5.08 1.32 -16.40
CA LYS A 123 -5.23 1.75 -17.80
C LYS A 123 -4.59 3.13 -17.99
N GLY A 124 -3.58 3.20 -18.87
CA GLY A 124 -2.88 4.44 -19.19
C GLY A 124 -1.71 4.83 -18.27
N ALA A 125 -1.53 4.17 -17.13
CA ALA A 125 -0.36 4.40 -16.28
C ALA A 125 0.75 3.41 -16.67
N ARG A 126 1.74 3.88 -17.42
CA ARG A 126 2.98 3.14 -17.68
C ARG A 126 4.11 3.71 -16.83
N PRO A 127 5.07 2.88 -16.37
CA PRO A 127 6.29 3.40 -15.77
C PRO A 127 6.93 4.40 -16.73
N LYS A 128 7.21 5.61 -16.25
CA LYS A 128 7.85 6.64 -17.08
C LYS A 128 9.23 6.13 -17.47
N VAL A 129 9.42 5.85 -18.76
CA VAL A 129 10.71 5.43 -19.29
C VAL A 129 11.70 6.57 -19.03
N VAL A 130 12.85 6.26 -18.44
CA VAL A 130 13.91 7.24 -18.19
C VAL A 130 14.30 7.85 -19.53
N THR A 131 13.86 9.09 -19.78
CA THR A 131 14.19 9.79 -21.02
C THR A 131 15.62 10.30 -20.86
N SER A 132 16.57 9.74 -21.61
CA SER A 132 17.92 10.27 -21.67
C SER A 132 17.87 11.66 -22.31
N VAL A 133 18.27 12.68 -21.55
CA VAL A 133 18.43 14.04 -22.08
C VAL A 133 19.89 14.17 -22.51
N SER A 134 20.14 14.28 -23.82
CA SER A 134 21.44 14.66 -24.35
C SER A 134 21.63 16.17 -24.21
N VAL A 135 22.81 16.58 -23.75
CA VAL A 135 23.20 18.00 -23.66
C VAL A 135 24.38 18.20 -24.59
N ASP A 136 24.21 19.07 -25.58
CA ASP A 136 25.29 19.45 -26.48
C ASP A 136 26.23 20.43 -25.78
N ILE A 137 27.50 20.04 -25.68
CA ILE A 137 28.55 20.86 -25.05
C ILE A 137 29.46 21.40 -26.17
N PRO A 138 29.49 22.72 -26.40
CA PRO A 138 30.38 23.32 -27.38
C PRO A 138 31.84 23.06 -27.01
N LEU A 139 32.61 22.50 -27.94
CA LEU A 139 34.03 22.16 -27.73
C LEU A 139 34.92 23.41 -27.66
N ASP A 140 34.51 24.50 -28.32
CA ASP A 140 35.25 25.78 -28.37
C ASP A 140 35.15 26.60 -27.07
N ALA A 141 34.36 26.13 -26.09
CA ALA A 141 34.21 26.82 -24.82
C ALA A 141 35.41 26.59 -23.87
N PRO A 142 35.80 27.60 -23.07
CA PRO A 142 36.77 27.45 -21.99
C PRO A 142 36.39 26.31 -21.03
N ALA A 143 37.38 25.60 -20.48
CA ALA A 143 37.18 24.41 -19.64
C ALA A 143 36.20 24.63 -18.47
N TRP A 144 36.32 25.76 -17.76
CA TRP A 144 35.42 26.12 -16.66
C TRP A 144 33.95 26.20 -17.08
N ARG A 145 33.68 26.65 -18.31
CA ARG A 145 32.32 26.78 -18.85
C ARG A 145 31.76 25.41 -19.23
N ARG A 146 32.59 24.53 -19.80
CA ARG A 146 32.22 23.13 -20.10
C ARG A 146 31.90 22.35 -18.82
N GLU A 147 32.75 22.46 -17.79
CA GLU A 147 32.52 21.82 -16.48
C GLU A 147 31.25 22.33 -15.80
N SER A 148 31.00 23.64 -15.84
CA SER A 148 29.79 24.24 -15.30
C SER A 148 28.53 23.74 -16.04
N MET A 149 28.57 23.63 -17.37
CA MET A 149 27.47 23.10 -18.18
C MET A 149 27.18 21.63 -17.86
N VAL A 150 28.20 20.78 -17.71
CA VAL A 150 28.04 19.38 -17.30
C VAL A 150 27.40 19.30 -15.91
N LYS A 151 27.91 20.08 -14.95
CA LYS A 151 27.37 20.09 -13.58
C LYS A 151 25.92 20.56 -13.54
N ALA A 152 25.58 21.59 -14.32
CA ALA A 152 24.21 22.09 -14.44
C ALA A 152 23.28 21.06 -15.09
N ALA A 153 23.73 20.38 -16.15
CA ALA A 153 22.98 19.30 -16.80
C ALA A 153 22.69 18.13 -15.87
N VAL A 154 23.69 17.68 -15.11
CA VAL A 154 23.55 16.61 -14.12
C VAL A 154 22.59 17.03 -13.00
N ALA A 155 22.73 18.25 -12.47
CA ALA A 155 21.85 18.77 -11.44
C ALA A 155 20.40 18.90 -11.92
N ALA A 156 20.18 19.36 -13.15
CA ALA A 156 18.84 19.44 -13.76
C ALA A 156 18.23 18.04 -13.97
N GLY A 157 19.02 17.07 -14.41
CA GLY A 157 18.61 15.67 -14.52
C GLY A 157 18.21 15.08 -13.18
N GLN A 158 19.02 15.26 -12.14
CA GLN A 158 18.75 14.81 -10.76
C GLN A 158 17.52 15.50 -10.16
N ALA A 159 17.35 16.80 -10.36
CA ALA A 159 16.19 17.54 -9.87
C ALA A 159 14.89 17.09 -10.55
N LYS A 160 14.93 16.85 -11.87
CA LYS A 160 13.79 16.30 -12.63
C LYS A 160 13.46 14.88 -12.16
N ALA A 161 14.47 14.03 -11.97
CA ALA A 161 14.29 12.68 -11.43
C ALA A 161 13.67 12.70 -10.02
N LYS A 162 14.16 13.57 -9.13
CA LYS A 162 13.60 13.75 -7.77
C LYS A 162 12.16 14.26 -7.81
N LYS A 163 11.84 15.21 -8.69
CA LYS A 163 10.47 15.72 -8.88
C LYS A 163 9.54 14.66 -9.44
N ASP A 164 10.01 13.87 -10.40
CA ASP A 164 9.25 12.75 -10.97
C ASP A 164 9.06 11.61 -9.94
N GLN A 165 10.05 11.34 -9.10
CA GLN A 165 9.97 10.37 -8.00
C GLN A 165 8.99 10.82 -6.90
N SER A 166 8.99 12.12 -6.58
CA SER A 166 8.04 12.73 -5.64
C SER A 166 6.61 12.73 -6.17
N ARG A 167 6.40 12.95 -7.47
CA ARG A 167 5.06 12.90 -8.10
C ARG A 167 4.54 11.49 -8.33
N SER A 168 5.42 10.52 -8.49
CA SER A 168 5.08 9.09 -8.56
C SER A 168 5.07 8.42 -7.18
N ALA A 169 5.20 9.19 -6.10
CA ALA A 169 5.25 8.67 -4.73
C ALA A 169 3.96 7.96 -4.29
N ASP A 170 2.81 8.28 -4.90
CA ASP A 170 1.52 7.83 -4.38
C ASP A 170 1.07 6.42 -4.81
N MET A 171 1.65 5.84 -5.86
CA MET A 171 1.17 4.54 -6.36
C MET A 171 2.26 3.70 -7.02
N ILE A 172 2.31 2.40 -6.72
CA ILE A 172 3.21 1.46 -7.38
C ILE A 172 2.67 1.17 -8.78
N VAL A 173 3.48 1.42 -9.81
CA VAL A 173 3.16 1.07 -11.20
C VAL A 173 4.20 0.07 -11.69
N LEU A 174 3.75 -1.14 -12.03
CA LEU A 174 4.60 -2.21 -12.56
C LEU A 174 4.80 -2.06 -14.07
N LYS A 175 5.89 -2.63 -14.60
CA LYS A 175 6.10 -2.77 -16.04
C LYS A 175 5.08 -3.74 -16.65
N ASP A 176 4.73 -3.54 -17.91
CA ASP A 176 3.76 -4.42 -18.61
C ASP A 176 4.18 -5.90 -18.61
N SER A 177 5.50 -6.17 -18.61
CA SER A 177 6.03 -7.54 -18.48
C SER A 177 5.68 -8.25 -17.18
N PHE A 178 5.33 -7.52 -16.11
CA PHE A 178 4.83 -8.15 -14.88
C PHE A 178 3.45 -8.78 -15.05
N TYR A 179 2.65 -8.34 -16.02
CA TYR A 179 1.31 -8.88 -16.28
C TYR A 179 1.30 -9.95 -17.37
N ASP A 180 2.37 -10.05 -18.16
CA ASP A 180 2.55 -11.11 -19.14
C ASP A 180 3.03 -12.40 -18.48
N MET A 181 2.09 -13.36 -18.37
CA MET A 181 2.29 -14.68 -17.79
C MET A 181 3.35 -15.51 -18.54
N ASN A 182 3.69 -15.14 -19.78
CA ASN A 182 4.79 -15.78 -20.50
C ASN A 182 6.15 -15.50 -19.88
N THR A 183 6.28 -14.45 -19.08
CA THR A 183 7.53 -14.09 -18.40
C THR A 183 7.61 -14.63 -16.96
N TRP A 184 6.60 -15.38 -16.52
CA TRP A 184 6.47 -15.84 -15.13
C TRP A 184 7.10 -17.21 -14.88
N ASP A 185 7.45 -17.89 -15.96
CA ASP A 185 8.02 -19.22 -15.94
C ASP A 185 9.11 -19.33 -17.02
N ASN A 186 10.24 -19.93 -16.65
CA ASN A 186 11.35 -20.18 -17.57
C ASN A 186 11.32 -21.63 -18.10
N ASP A 187 10.56 -22.52 -17.48
CA ASP A 187 10.56 -23.96 -17.75
C ASP A 187 9.62 -24.34 -18.91
N GLY A 188 8.96 -23.36 -19.52
CA GLY A 188 8.11 -23.55 -20.69
C GLY A 188 6.83 -24.34 -20.38
N THR A 189 6.31 -24.25 -19.15
CA THR A 189 5.10 -24.96 -18.73
C THR A 189 3.91 -24.64 -19.65
N PRO A 190 3.06 -25.62 -20.01
CA PRO A 190 1.86 -25.37 -20.81
C PRO A 190 1.01 -24.22 -20.26
N GLU A 191 0.46 -23.40 -21.16
CA GLU A 191 -0.32 -22.22 -20.79
C GLU A 191 -1.51 -22.55 -19.87
N ARG A 192 -2.18 -23.68 -20.13
CA ARG A 192 -3.29 -24.16 -19.29
C ARG A 192 -2.88 -24.29 -17.83
N THR A 193 -1.77 -24.97 -17.55
CA THR A 193 -1.25 -25.16 -16.19
C THR A 193 -0.90 -23.84 -15.53
N ARG A 194 -0.28 -22.91 -16.26
CA ARG A 194 0.02 -21.56 -15.76
C ARG A 194 -1.25 -20.78 -15.39
N ARG A 195 -2.29 -20.85 -16.22
CA ARG A 195 -3.61 -20.24 -15.92
C ARG A 195 -4.24 -20.86 -14.67
N GLU A 196 -4.21 -22.18 -14.56
CA GLU A 196 -4.74 -22.91 -13.39
C GLU A 196 -4.00 -22.51 -12.10
N TRP A 197 -2.66 -22.43 -12.13
CA TRP A 197 -1.87 -21.95 -10.99
C TRP A 197 -2.23 -20.53 -10.59
N ARG A 198 -2.31 -19.61 -11.57
CA ARG A 198 -2.69 -18.22 -11.31
C ARG A 198 -4.07 -18.13 -10.66
N GLN A 199 -5.05 -18.86 -11.19
CA GLN A 199 -6.41 -18.88 -10.64
C GLN A 199 -6.43 -19.37 -9.19
N LYS A 200 -5.71 -20.47 -8.89
CA LYS A 200 -5.62 -21.00 -7.53
C LYS A 200 -4.94 -20.04 -6.56
N ILE A 201 -3.84 -19.42 -6.98
CA ILE A 201 -3.13 -18.41 -6.17
C ILE A 201 -4.04 -17.21 -5.90
N PHE A 202 -4.74 -16.71 -6.92
CA PHE A 202 -5.62 -15.55 -6.77
C PHE A 202 -6.81 -15.88 -5.88
N ALA A 203 -7.44 -17.05 -6.06
CA ALA A 203 -8.54 -17.50 -5.21
C ALA A 203 -8.11 -17.63 -3.75
N SER A 204 -6.92 -18.17 -3.48
CA SER A 204 -6.38 -18.27 -2.11
C SER A 204 -6.12 -16.89 -1.49
N LEU A 205 -5.64 -15.94 -2.27
CA LEU A 205 -5.38 -14.58 -1.81
C LEU A 205 -6.68 -13.78 -1.59
N ASP A 206 -7.64 -13.91 -2.50
CA ASP A 206 -8.95 -13.25 -2.39
C ASP A 206 -9.73 -13.83 -1.20
N ALA A 207 -9.69 -15.14 -0.96
CA ALA A 207 -10.28 -15.75 0.24
C ALA A 207 -9.69 -15.18 1.54
N LEU A 208 -8.36 -14.99 1.60
CA LEU A 208 -7.71 -14.39 2.75
C LEU A 208 -8.11 -12.92 2.95
N VAL A 209 -8.32 -12.18 1.85
CA VAL A 209 -8.85 -10.80 1.93
C VAL A 209 -10.29 -10.81 2.42
N ASP A 210 -11.14 -11.71 1.92
CA ASP A 210 -12.54 -11.80 2.34
C ASP A 210 -12.65 -12.15 3.82
N GLU A 211 -11.89 -13.14 4.30
CA GLU A 211 -11.75 -13.48 5.72
C GLU A 211 -11.30 -12.26 6.54
N SER A 212 -10.26 -11.55 6.08
CA SER A 212 -9.75 -10.37 6.79
C SER A 212 -10.77 -9.22 6.86
N LEU A 213 -11.62 -9.05 5.85
CA LEU A 213 -12.69 -8.05 5.84
C LEU A 213 -13.84 -8.44 6.77
N VAL A 214 -14.14 -9.73 6.91
CA VAL A 214 -15.11 -10.23 7.89
C VAL A 214 -14.65 -9.93 9.31
N GLU A 215 -13.40 -10.29 9.63
CA GLU A 215 -12.80 -10.04 10.96
C GLU A 215 -12.68 -8.54 11.26
N ALA A 216 -12.20 -7.74 10.29
CA ALA A 216 -12.19 -6.28 10.43
C ALA A 216 -13.61 -5.73 10.64
N GLY A 217 -14.62 -6.33 10.00
CA GLY A 217 -16.01 -5.99 10.17
C GLY A 217 -16.53 -6.25 11.58
N HIS A 218 -16.12 -7.35 12.22
CA HIS A 218 -16.46 -7.61 13.63
C HIS A 218 -15.89 -6.51 14.54
N ILE A 219 -14.59 -6.22 14.41
CA ILE A 219 -13.92 -5.17 15.18
C ILE A 219 -14.60 -3.81 14.97
N ILE A 220 -14.81 -3.39 13.72
CA ILE A 220 -15.34 -2.05 13.42
C ILE A 220 -16.80 -1.90 13.90
N ARG A 221 -17.59 -2.98 13.91
CA ARG A 221 -18.95 -2.97 14.46
C ARG A 221 -18.96 -2.89 15.98
N GLU A 222 -18.10 -3.64 16.66
CA GLU A 222 -17.95 -3.58 18.12
C GLU A 222 -17.58 -2.17 18.59
N GLU A 223 -16.74 -1.47 17.83
CA GLU A 223 -16.33 -0.09 18.11
C GLU A 223 -17.37 0.97 17.69
N GLY A 224 -18.53 0.58 17.12
CA GLY A 224 -19.62 1.50 16.76
C GLY A 224 -19.27 2.51 15.65
N LEU A 225 -18.32 2.17 14.77
CA LEU A 225 -17.76 3.10 13.78
C LEU A 225 -18.57 3.20 12.48
N LEU A 226 -19.34 2.15 12.15
CA LEU A 226 -20.18 2.11 10.95
C LEU A 226 -21.39 2.99 11.14
N ILE A 227 -21.76 3.75 10.10
CA ILE A 227 -23.08 4.36 10.00
C ILE A 227 -24.00 3.17 9.79
N ASP A 228 -24.83 2.85 10.78
CA ASP A 228 -25.80 1.76 10.70
C ASP A 228 -26.41 1.76 9.30
N GLU A 229 -26.48 0.58 8.68
CA GLU A 229 -27.39 0.36 7.56
C GLU A 229 -28.80 0.61 8.11
N ALA A 230 -29.20 1.88 8.15
CA ALA A 230 -30.58 2.29 8.31
C ALA A 230 -31.31 1.81 7.06
N ALA A 231 -31.68 0.53 7.09
CA ALA A 231 -32.72 -0.06 6.26
C ALA A 231 -34.09 0.40 6.78
#